data_AF-A0AAV7A5F3-F1
#
_entry.id   AF-A0AAV7A5F3-F1
#
_cell.length_a   1.000
_cell.length_b   1.000
_cell.length_c   1.000
_cell.angle_alpha   90.00
_cell.angle_beta   90.00
_cell.angle_gamma   90.00
#
_symmetry.space_group_name_H-M   'P 1'
#
loop_
_entity.id
_entity.type
_entity.pdbx_description
1 polymer ?
#
loop_
_entity_poly.entity_id
_entity_poly.type
_entity_poly.pdbx_seq_one_letter_code
_entity_poly.pdbx_strand_id
1 'polypeptide(L)'
;MKLKQRVVVLALLLVILVLTKLLLLDRLETSAAQRQDQLSFQRMMSGLRLTMDSRLEHTLQSPWEIASQWVVPREVYPEDTPEMGAVLHAMATKKIIRADVGYKGTQLKALLVLDGGQKVVFKPKRYSRDHVVEGEPYAGYDRHNAEVAAFHLDRILGFRRAPLVVGRYVNLITEIKPVATEQLLSTFLKQGNNTCFYGKCYYCRETEPACADREVMEGSVTLWLPDVWPLQKHRHPWGRTYREGKLARWEYDESYCDAVKKTPPYDAGPRLLDIIDTAIFDYLIGNADRHHYESFQDDEGASMLILLDNAKSFGNPSMDERSILAPLYQCCM
;
A
#
# COMPACT_ATOMS: atom_id res chain seq x y z
N MET A 1 25.44 17.34 67.17
CA MET A 1 25.31 18.46 66.21
C MET A 1 24.25 19.43 66.70
N LYS A 2 24.55 20.73 66.72
CA LYS A 2 23.56 21.78 66.99
C LYS A 2 22.52 21.82 65.85
N LEU A 3 21.27 22.22 66.12
CA LEU A 3 20.17 22.26 65.14
C LEU A 3 20.59 22.90 63.79
N LYS A 4 21.38 23.99 63.84
CA LYS A 4 21.94 24.66 62.67
C LYS A 4 22.78 23.73 61.77
N GLN A 5 23.60 22.86 62.34
CA GLN A 5 24.39 21.89 61.57
C GLN A 5 23.52 20.83 60.89
N ARG A 6 22.42 20.40 61.52
CA ARG A 6 21.49 19.43 60.92
C ARG A 6 20.76 20.02 59.71
N VAL A 7 20.33 21.30 59.82
CA VAL A 7 19.69 22.02 58.72
C VAL A 7 20.64 22.20 57.53
N VAL A 8 21.92 22.53 57.78
CA VAL A 8 22.93 22.66 56.71
C VAL A 8 23.19 21.32 56.02
N VAL A 9 23.28 20.22 56.76
CA VAL A 9 23.46 18.88 56.17
C VAL A 9 22.25 18.45 55.34
N LEU A 10 21.03 18.71 55.83
CA LEU A 10 19.79 18.44 55.09
C LEU A 10 19.70 19.28 53.81
N ALA A 11 20.08 20.55 53.86
CA ALA A 11 20.09 21.43 52.69
C ALA A 11 21.12 20.95 51.64
N LEU A 12 22.32 20.54 52.07
CA LEU A 12 23.34 19.97 51.20
C LEU A 12 22.87 18.65 50.56
N LEU A 13 22.25 17.76 51.33
CA LEU A 13 21.70 16.51 50.81
C LEU A 13 20.58 16.77 49.80
N LEU A 14 19.71 17.75 50.04
CA LEU A 14 18.65 18.14 49.11
C LEU A 14 19.23 18.68 47.79
N VAL A 15 20.25 19.53 47.87
CA VAL A 15 20.95 20.08 46.70
C VAL A 15 21.62 18.96 45.90
N ILE A 16 22.30 18.03 46.57
CA ILE A 16 22.91 16.86 45.93
C ILE A 16 21.85 16.00 45.24
N LEU A 17 20.71 15.74 45.89
CA LEU A 17 19.59 14.97 45.33
C LEU A 17 18.98 15.65 44.09
N VAL A 18 18.81 16.97 44.13
CA VAL A 18 18.30 17.74 42.98
C VAL A 18 19.30 17.71 41.83
N LEU A 19 20.60 17.90 42.11
CA LEU A 19 21.66 17.82 41.10
C LEU A 19 21.79 16.42 40.49
N THR A 20 21.71 15.36 41.30
CA THR A 20 21.74 13.99 40.78
C THR A 20 20.50 13.69 39.94
N LYS A 21 19.32 14.15 40.35
CA LYS A 21 18.10 13.99 39.56
C LYS A 21 18.17 14.74 38.22
N LEU A 22 18.70 15.97 38.21
CA LEU A 22 18.92 16.75 36.99
C LEU A 22 19.93 16.07 36.06
N LEU A 23 21.07 15.60 36.58
CA LEU A 23 22.08 14.88 35.80
C LEU A 23 21.59 13.53 35.27
N LEU A 24 20.70 12.84 36.01
CA LEU A 24 20.06 11.60 35.57
C LEU A 24 18.98 11.86 34.51
N LEU A 25 18.20 12.93 34.64
CA LEU A 25 17.22 13.35 33.63
C LEU A 25 17.91 13.76 32.32
N ASP A 26 19.01 14.50 32.38
CA ASP A 26 19.82 14.89 31.20
C ASP A 26 20.45 13.66 30.50
N ARG A 27 20.84 12.64 31.28
CA ARG A 27 21.31 11.35 30.74
C ARG A 27 20.20 10.49 30.15
N LEU A 28 18.97 10.63 30.63
CA LEU A 28 17.80 9.93 30.09
C LEU A 28 17.34 10.53 28.74
N GLU A 29 17.55 11.83 28.50
CA GLU A 29 17.17 12.48 27.24
C GLU A 29 18.20 12.34 26.11
N THR A 30 19.44 11.90 26.40
CA THR A 30 20.51 11.81 25.39
C THR A 30 21.40 10.58 25.54
N SER A 31 20.79 9.38 25.54
CA SER A 31 21.58 8.16 25.42
C SER A 31 22.26 8.04 24.04
N ALA A 32 23.44 7.42 23.97
CA ALA A 32 24.12 7.16 22.71
C ALA A 32 23.28 6.29 21.76
N ALA A 33 22.45 5.39 22.31
CA ALA A 33 21.49 4.57 21.57
C ALA A 33 20.44 5.45 20.86
N GLN A 34 19.85 6.43 21.56
CA GLN A 34 18.87 7.35 20.97
C GLN A 34 19.48 8.23 19.86
N ARG A 35 20.76 8.63 19.98
CA ARG A 35 21.47 9.33 18.89
C ARG A 35 21.72 8.42 17.69
N GLN A 36 22.08 7.16 17.92
CA GLN A 36 22.28 6.18 16.86
C GLN A 36 20.97 5.84 16.14
N ASP A 37 19.87 5.70 16.88
CA ASP A 37 18.53 5.49 16.34
C ASP A 37 18.09 6.70 15.50
N GLN A 38 18.34 7.91 16.00
CA GLN A 38 18.02 9.14 15.26
C GLN A 38 18.85 9.31 13.98
N LEU A 39 20.14 8.96 14.00
CA LEU A 39 20.97 8.93 12.80
C LEU A 39 20.51 7.86 11.80
N SER A 40 20.15 6.67 12.28
CA SER A 40 19.59 5.60 11.45
C SER A 40 18.27 6.03 10.80
N PHE A 41 17.38 6.67 11.57
CA PHE A 41 16.15 7.25 11.06
C PHE A 41 16.41 8.34 10.01
N GLN A 42 17.34 9.26 10.26
CA GLN A 42 17.70 10.29 9.28
C GLN A 42 18.26 9.69 7.99
N ARG A 43 19.10 8.65 8.09
CA ARG A 43 19.62 7.93 6.90
C ARG A 43 18.49 7.26 6.13
N MET A 44 17.62 6.52 6.80
CA MET A 44 16.45 5.90 6.19
C MET A 44 15.56 6.94 5.49
N MET A 45 15.20 8.03 6.18
CA MET A 45 14.40 9.11 5.61
C MET A 45 15.08 9.80 4.42
N SER A 46 16.42 9.92 4.43
CA SER A 46 17.17 10.48 3.31
C SER A 46 17.13 9.58 2.07
N GLY A 47 17.22 8.25 2.23
CA GLY A 47 17.12 7.28 1.14
C GLY A 47 15.70 7.14 0.58
N LEU A 48 14.68 7.41 1.39
CA LEU A 48 13.28 7.36 0.95
C LEU A 48 12.83 8.60 0.16
N ARG A 49 13.58 9.71 0.23
CA ARG A 49 13.24 10.99 -0.40
C ARG A 49 13.33 10.87 -1.91
N LEU A 50 12.20 11.12 -2.58
CA LEU A 50 12.11 11.13 -4.03
C LEU A 50 11.97 12.55 -4.54
N THR A 51 12.76 12.89 -5.55
CA THR A 51 12.54 14.10 -6.35
C THR A 51 11.81 13.69 -7.62
N MET A 52 10.55 14.14 -7.76
CA MET A 52 9.75 13.89 -8.97
C MET A 52 10.18 14.85 -10.08
N ASP A 53 11.35 14.61 -10.67
CA ASP A 53 11.79 15.34 -11.86
C ASP A 53 11.70 14.48 -13.13
N SER A 54 11.77 15.14 -14.28
CA SER A 54 11.74 14.48 -15.59
C SER A 54 13.12 14.01 -16.04
N ARG A 55 14.17 14.17 -15.21
CA ARG A 55 15.55 13.95 -15.62
C ARG A 55 15.95 12.54 -15.25
N LEU A 56 15.89 11.66 -16.24
CA LEU A 56 16.77 10.50 -16.24
C LEU A 56 18.15 11.02 -16.66
N GLU A 57 18.96 11.47 -15.70
CA GLU A 57 20.31 11.92 -16.00
C GLU A 57 21.09 10.74 -16.62
N HIS A 58 21.43 10.86 -17.92
CA HIS A 58 22.29 9.95 -18.68
C HIS A 58 21.73 8.58 -19.15
N THR A 59 20.41 8.36 -19.23
CA THR A 59 19.88 7.09 -19.78
C THR A 59 19.27 7.24 -21.18
N LEU A 60 19.67 6.38 -22.12
CA LEU A 60 18.99 6.21 -23.42
C LEU A 60 17.70 5.38 -23.30
N GLN A 61 17.48 4.74 -22.15
CA GLN A 61 16.35 3.85 -21.88
C GLN A 61 15.11 4.65 -21.49
N SER A 62 13.94 4.12 -21.87
CA SER A 62 12.65 4.64 -21.40
C SER A 62 12.46 4.36 -19.90
N PRO A 63 11.69 5.18 -19.17
CA PRO A 63 11.38 4.92 -17.75
C PRO A 63 10.67 3.57 -17.55
N TRP A 64 9.98 3.08 -18.57
CA TRP A 64 9.27 1.80 -18.56
C TRP A 64 10.23 0.61 -18.59
N GLU A 65 11.25 0.68 -19.45
CA GLU A 65 12.32 -0.33 -19.52
C GLU A 65 13.10 -0.40 -18.22
N ILE A 66 13.47 0.76 -17.65
CA ILE A 66 14.16 0.85 -16.36
C ILE A 66 13.33 0.15 -15.28
N ALA A 67 12.05 0.54 -15.13
CA ALA A 67 11.17 -0.06 -14.13
C ALA A 67 10.95 -1.56 -14.34
N SER A 68 10.90 -2.03 -15.59
CA SER A 68 10.73 -3.45 -15.90
C SER A 68 11.94 -4.30 -15.48
N GLN A 69 13.16 -3.75 -15.54
CA GLN A 69 14.41 -4.44 -15.21
C GLN A 69 14.62 -4.61 -13.71
N TRP A 70 13.92 -3.83 -12.88
CA TRP A 70 13.97 -3.92 -11.44
C TRP A 70 13.28 -5.16 -10.86
N VAL A 71 12.26 -5.66 -11.55
CA VAL A 71 11.40 -6.72 -11.02
C VAL A 71 12.18 -8.03 -11.03
N VAL A 72 12.29 -8.63 -9.84
CA VAL A 72 12.91 -9.94 -9.61
C VAL A 72 12.05 -10.74 -8.61
N PRO A 73 12.30 -12.04 -8.35
CA PRO A 73 11.41 -12.88 -7.54
C PRO A 73 11.10 -12.38 -6.12
N ARG A 74 11.96 -11.54 -5.54
CA ARG A 74 11.91 -11.09 -4.13
C ARG A 74 11.81 -9.58 -3.94
N GLU A 75 11.73 -8.80 -5.02
CA GLU A 75 11.45 -7.36 -4.95
C GLU A 75 10.93 -6.84 -6.29
N VAL A 76 10.00 -5.88 -6.24
CA VAL A 76 9.45 -5.19 -7.43
C VAL A 76 10.36 -4.03 -7.84
N TYR A 77 11.06 -3.45 -6.88
CA TYR A 77 12.03 -2.39 -7.09
C TYR A 77 13.18 -2.52 -6.06
N PRO A 78 14.41 -2.11 -6.42
CA PRO A 78 15.55 -2.19 -5.50
C PRO A 78 15.43 -1.20 -4.35
N GLU A 79 16.30 -1.33 -3.34
CA GLU A 79 16.38 -0.38 -2.23
C GLU A 79 16.89 1.00 -2.69
N ASP A 80 17.96 1.00 -3.50
CA ASP A 80 18.50 2.22 -4.12
C ASP A 80 17.90 2.39 -5.52
N THR A 81 17.01 3.38 -5.65
CA THR A 81 16.24 3.63 -6.88
C THR A 81 16.27 5.10 -7.27
N PRO A 82 17.41 5.63 -7.75
CA PRO A 82 17.52 7.04 -8.10
C PRO A 82 16.54 7.46 -9.21
N GLU A 83 16.20 6.54 -10.13
CA GLU A 83 15.30 6.81 -11.25
C GLU A 83 13.81 6.69 -10.88
N MET A 84 13.45 6.22 -9.68
CA MET A 84 12.05 6.06 -9.28
C MET A 84 11.25 7.36 -9.37
N GLY A 85 11.88 8.48 -9.01
CA GLY A 85 11.27 9.81 -9.15
C GLY A 85 10.85 10.11 -10.59
N ALA A 86 11.69 9.75 -11.56
CA ALA A 86 11.41 9.95 -12.98
C ALA A 86 10.35 8.98 -13.52
N VAL A 87 10.32 7.73 -13.05
CA VAL A 87 9.26 6.77 -13.41
C VAL A 87 7.90 7.24 -12.88
N LEU A 88 7.81 7.65 -11.62
CA LEU A 88 6.58 8.18 -11.03
C LEU A 88 6.14 9.48 -11.72
N HIS A 89 7.09 10.37 -12.05
CA HIS A 89 6.81 11.59 -12.81
C HIS A 89 6.25 11.25 -14.21
N ALA A 90 6.81 10.26 -14.90
CA ALA A 90 6.33 9.80 -16.19
C ALA A 90 4.92 9.22 -16.08
N MET A 91 4.62 8.41 -15.06
CA MET A 91 3.27 7.89 -14.80
C MET A 91 2.25 9.01 -14.58
N ALA A 92 2.65 10.07 -13.89
CA ALA A 92 1.79 11.21 -13.58
C ALA A 92 1.52 12.12 -14.79
N THR A 93 2.45 12.20 -15.76
CA THR A 93 2.42 13.25 -16.80
C THR A 93 2.34 12.75 -18.24
N LYS A 94 2.78 11.52 -18.54
CA LYS A 94 2.78 11.00 -19.92
C LYS A 94 1.37 10.93 -20.48
N LYS A 95 1.23 11.27 -21.77
CA LYS A 95 -0.04 11.27 -22.49
C LYS A 95 -0.70 9.89 -22.42
N ILE A 96 -2.01 9.84 -22.20
CA ILE A 96 -2.81 8.62 -22.33
C ILE A 96 -3.13 8.43 -23.81
N ILE A 97 -2.76 7.29 -24.38
CA ILE A 97 -2.94 6.98 -25.80
C ILE A 97 -4.03 5.93 -26.06
N ARG A 98 -4.45 5.21 -25.00
CA ARG A 98 -5.60 4.29 -25.02
C ARG A 98 -6.23 4.21 -23.64
N ALA A 99 -7.55 4.13 -23.58
CA ALA A 99 -8.30 3.86 -22.36
C ALA A 99 -9.33 2.75 -22.58
N ASP A 100 -9.46 1.84 -21.63
CA ASP A 100 -10.41 0.73 -21.69
C ASP A 100 -10.96 0.43 -20.30
N VAL A 101 -12.01 -0.38 -20.22
CA VAL A 101 -12.44 -0.93 -18.93
C VAL A 101 -11.38 -1.91 -18.41
N GLY A 102 -11.22 -1.99 -17.09
CA GLY A 102 -10.37 -3.01 -16.50
C GLY A 102 -10.85 -4.43 -16.84
N TYR A 103 -9.92 -5.34 -17.12
CA TYR A 103 -10.24 -6.74 -17.38
C TYR A 103 -10.53 -7.47 -16.07
N LYS A 104 -11.80 -7.88 -15.86
CA LYS A 104 -12.26 -8.68 -14.72
C LYS A 104 -12.01 -8.00 -13.35
N GLY A 105 -12.76 -8.43 -12.34
CA GLY A 105 -12.66 -7.91 -10.98
C GLY A 105 -13.98 -7.38 -10.43
N THR A 106 -13.96 -7.05 -9.15
CA THR A 106 -15.14 -6.67 -8.38
C THR A 106 -15.41 -5.16 -8.40
N GLN A 107 -14.36 -4.35 -8.44
CA GLN A 107 -14.40 -2.90 -8.25
C GLN A 107 -14.09 -2.13 -9.55
N LEU A 108 -14.51 -0.86 -9.59
CA LEU A 108 -14.34 0.03 -10.73
C LEU A 108 -12.86 0.40 -10.93
N LYS A 109 -12.34 0.10 -12.12
CA LYS A 109 -11.02 0.51 -12.58
C LYS A 109 -10.99 0.64 -14.11
N ALA A 110 -10.09 1.48 -14.62
CA ALA A 110 -9.80 1.59 -16.05
C ALA A 110 -8.39 1.07 -16.35
N LEU A 111 -8.22 0.46 -17.52
CA LEU A 111 -6.91 0.15 -18.07
C LEU A 111 -6.51 1.31 -18.97
N LEU A 112 -5.40 1.97 -18.67
CA LEU A 112 -4.83 3.01 -19.52
C LEU A 112 -3.53 2.51 -20.15
N VAL A 113 -3.22 3.02 -21.33
CA VAL A 113 -1.90 2.88 -21.96
C VAL A 113 -1.32 4.27 -22.08
N LEU A 114 -0.15 4.48 -21.49
CA LEU A 114 0.60 5.72 -21.57
C LEU A 114 1.48 5.72 -22.83
N ASP A 115 1.87 6.91 -23.26
CA ASP A 115 2.86 7.09 -24.32
C ASP A 115 4.14 6.27 -24.05
N GLY A 116 4.64 5.60 -25.08
CA GLY A 116 5.63 4.53 -24.94
C GLY A 116 5.05 3.13 -24.67
N GLY A 117 3.71 2.97 -24.73
CA GLY A 117 3.05 1.66 -24.69
C GLY A 117 2.87 1.05 -23.30
N GLN A 118 3.27 1.74 -22.23
CA GLN A 118 3.19 1.22 -20.87
C GLN A 118 1.73 1.15 -20.39
N LYS A 119 1.31 -0.04 -19.94
CA LYS A 119 0.01 -0.25 -19.31
C LYS A 119 0.04 0.25 -17.87
N VAL A 120 -1.06 0.84 -17.42
CA VAL A 120 -1.29 1.23 -16.02
C VAL A 120 -2.75 1.01 -15.64
N VAL A 121 -3.00 0.71 -14.38
CA VAL A 121 -4.36 0.68 -13.81
C VAL A 121 -4.69 2.05 -13.27
N PHE A 122 -5.85 2.60 -13.65
CA PHE A 122 -6.40 3.81 -13.07
C PHE A 122 -7.57 3.48 -12.15
N LYS A 123 -7.45 3.81 -10.87
CA LYS A 123 -8.56 3.74 -9.91
C LYS A 123 -9.05 5.16 -9.60
N PRO A 124 -10.30 5.51 -9.98
CA PRO A 124 -10.81 6.86 -9.78
C PRO A 124 -11.12 7.12 -8.31
N LYS A 125 -11.05 8.38 -7.89
CA LYS A 125 -11.54 8.82 -6.59
C LYS A 125 -13.03 8.50 -6.43
N ARG A 126 -13.39 7.89 -5.30
CA ARG A 126 -14.78 7.55 -4.93
C ARG A 126 -15.29 8.29 -3.70
N TYR A 127 -14.39 8.72 -2.82
CA TYR A 127 -14.72 9.36 -1.55
C TYR A 127 -13.90 10.64 -1.33
N SER A 128 -14.38 11.52 -0.45
CA SER A 128 -13.56 12.59 0.14
C SER A 128 -12.48 11.98 1.06
N ARG A 129 -11.45 12.75 1.40
CA ARG A 129 -10.36 12.27 2.27
C ARG A 129 -10.82 11.98 3.70
N ASP A 130 -11.80 12.73 4.19
CA ASP A 130 -12.33 12.59 5.56
C ASP A 130 -13.48 11.58 5.67
N HIS A 131 -13.82 10.89 4.56
CA HIS A 131 -14.87 9.89 4.59
C HIS A 131 -14.43 8.67 5.40
N VAL A 132 -15.26 8.28 6.36
CA VAL A 132 -15.07 7.07 7.17
C VAL A 132 -15.97 5.96 6.63
N VAL A 133 -15.39 4.81 6.37
CA VAL A 133 -16.12 3.60 5.96
C VAL A 133 -16.60 2.86 7.20
N GLU A 134 -17.91 2.67 7.28
CA GLU A 134 -18.59 1.95 8.35
C GLU A 134 -19.08 0.57 7.88
N GLY A 135 -19.43 -0.29 8.84
CA GLY A 135 -19.95 -1.64 8.58
C GLY A 135 -18.85 -2.71 8.59
N GLU A 136 -18.99 -3.69 7.71
CA GLU A 136 -18.05 -4.81 7.60
C GLU A 136 -16.62 -4.34 7.28
N PRO A 137 -15.57 -5.02 7.78
CA PRO A 137 -14.18 -4.60 7.55
C PRO A 137 -13.75 -4.48 6.07
N TYR A 138 -14.47 -5.13 5.15
CA TYR A 138 -14.22 -5.13 3.70
C TYR A 138 -15.19 -4.23 2.91
N ALA A 139 -16.00 -3.41 3.58
CA ALA A 139 -17.04 -2.60 2.99
C ALA A 139 -16.51 -1.43 2.11
N GLY A 140 -17.44 -0.79 1.40
CA GLY A 140 -17.18 0.41 0.60
C GLY A 140 -16.48 0.14 -0.74
N TYR A 141 -16.11 1.24 -1.41
CA TYR A 141 -15.40 1.21 -2.69
C TYR A 141 -13.89 1.23 -2.47
N ASP A 142 -13.16 0.82 -3.51
CA ASP A 142 -11.73 1.09 -3.65
C ASP A 142 -11.44 2.59 -3.49
N ARG A 143 -10.42 2.90 -2.69
CA ARG A 143 -9.93 4.25 -2.40
C ARG A 143 -8.60 4.48 -3.10
N HIS A 144 -8.54 5.42 -4.03
CA HIS A 144 -7.34 5.67 -4.83
C HIS A 144 -6.16 6.14 -3.98
N ASN A 145 -6.41 6.94 -2.94
CA ASN A 145 -5.40 7.39 -2.00
C ASN A 145 -4.80 6.24 -1.17
N ALA A 146 -5.58 5.17 -0.93
CA ALA A 146 -5.09 3.99 -0.23
C ALA A 146 -4.04 3.23 -1.04
N GLU A 147 -4.20 3.11 -2.36
CA GLU A 147 -3.16 2.51 -3.23
C GLU A 147 -1.85 3.30 -3.18
N VAL A 148 -1.93 4.63 -3.25
CA VAL A 148 -0.76 5.51 -3.19
C VAL A 148 -0.06 5.38 -1.83
N ALA A 149 -0.82 5.47 -0.74
CA ALA A 149 -0.27 5.36 0.61
C ALA A 149 0.32 3.97 0.90
N ALA A 150 -0.33 2.90 0.44
CA ALA A 150 0.14 1.54 0.60
C ALA A 150 1.50 1.31 -0.10
N PHE A 151 1.67 1.79 -1.34
CA PHE A 151 2.95 1.76 -2.04
C PHE A 151 4.06 2.49 -1.25
N HIS A 152 3.77 3.68 -0.73
CA HIS A 152 4.77 4.41 0.04
C HIS A 152 5.08 3.75 1.39
N LEU A 153 4.10 3.12 2.05
CA LEU A 153 4.34 2.37 3.28
C LEU A 153 5.16 1.09 3.01
N ASP A 154 4.90 0.38 1.90
CA ASP A 154 5.68 -0.78 1.45
C ASP A 154 7.17 -0.41 1.25
N ARG A 155 7.44 0.80 0.71
CA ARG A 155 8.81 1.37 0.65
C ARG A 155 9.40 1.62 2.03
N ILE A 156 8.65 2.30 2.91
CA ILE A 156 9.11 2.68 4.26
C ILE A 156 9.46 1.44 5.09
N LEU A 157 8.66 0.38 4.99
CA LEU A 157 8.86 -0.88 5.71
C LEU A 157 9.93 -1.77 5.07
N GLY A 158 10.47 -1.38 3.91
CA GLY A 158 11.50 -2.14 3.21
C GLY A 158 11.01 -3.46 2.60
N PHE A 159 9.70 -3.63 2.44
CA PHE A 159 9.11 -4.83 1.85
C PHE A 159 9.36 -4.90 0.34
N ARG A 160 9.14 -3.79 -0.37
CA ARG A 160 9.36 -3.64 -1.83
C ARG A 160 8.58 -4.65 -2.67
N ARG A 161 7.33 -4.93 -2.27
CA ARG A 161 6.45 -5.94 -2.90
C ARG A 161 5.26 -5.32 -3.62
N ALA A 162 5.02 -4.03 -3.47
CA ALA A 162 3.94 -3.33 -4.16
C ALA A 162 4.43 -2.76 -5.52
N PRO A 163 3.59 -2.75 -6.57
CA PRO A 163 3.88 -1.98 -7.77
C PRO A 163 3.96 -0.48 -7.47
N LEU A 164 4.64 0.28 -8.33
CA LEU A 164 4.69 1.73 -8.23
C LEU A 164 3.28 2.32 -8.39
N VAL A 165 2.93 3.28 -7.53
CA VAL A 165 1.66 4.00 -7.57
C VAL A 165 1.88 5.50 -7.43
N VAL A 166 1.21 6.30 -8.28
CA VAL A 166 1.20 7.77 -8.19
C VAL A 166 -0.22 8.32 -8.30
N GLY A 167 -0.47 9.46 -7.67
CA GLY A 167 -1.71 10.22 -7.90
C GLY A 167 -1.67 10.97 -9.23
N ARG A 168 -2.80 11.04 -9.93
CA ARG A 168 -2.94 11.78 -11.18
C ARG A 168 -4.32 12.43 -11.30
N TYR A 169 -4.35 13.66 -11.81
CA TYR A 169 -5.56 14.30 -12.30
C TYR A 169 -5.66 14.08 -13.80
N VAL A 170 -6.83 13.67 -14.27
CA VAL A 170 -7.09 13.35 -15.67
C VAL A 170 -8.34 14.08 -16.15
N ASN A 171 -8.24 14.81 -17.25
CA ASN A 171 -9.43 15.38 -17.90
C ASN A 171 -10.15 14.30 -18.73
N LEU A 172 -11.36 13.95 -18.33
CA LEU A 172 -12.12 12.87 -18.96
C LEU A 172 -12.51 13.18 -20.42
N ILE A 173 -12.69 14.47 -20.77
CA ILE A 173 -13.11 14.89 -22.10
C ILE A 173 -11.93 14.94 -23.08
N THR A 174 -10.78 15.44 -22.63
CA THR A 174 -9.63 15.67 -23.51
C THR A 174 -8.60 14.54 -23.47
N GLU A 175 -8.48 13.79 -22.36
CA GLU A 175 -7.48 12.73 -22.21
C GLU A 175 -8.04 11.31 -22.27
N ILE A 176 -9.30 11.08 -21.88
CA ILE A 176 -9.90 9.73 -21.85
C ILE A 176 -10.80 9.46 -23.05
N LYS A 177 -11.89 10.21 -23.21
CA LYS A 177 -12.89 9.96 -24.26
C LYS A 177 -12.31 9.82 -25.68
N PRO A 178 -11.33 10.63 -26.12
CA PRO A 178 -10.81 10.55 -27.48
C PRO A 178 -10.01 9.26 -27.77
N VAL A 179 -9.56 8.57 -26.73
CA VAL A 179 -8.73 7.35 -26.83
C VAL A 179 -9.40 6.14 -26.17
N ALA A 180 -10.66 6.28 -25.76
CA ALA A 180 -11.41 5.25 -25.07
C ALA A 180 -12.02 4.23 -26.05
N THR A 181 -12.08 2.97 -25.65
CA THR A 181 -12.86 1.95 -26.37
C THR A 181 -14.35 2.23 -26.29
N GLU A 182 -15.13 1.70 -27.24
CA GLU A 182 -16.60 1.75 -27.20
C GLU A 182 -17.17 1.15 -25.90
N GLN A 183 -16.50 0.13 -25.37
CA GLN A 183 -16.88 -0.52 -24.13
C GLN A 183 -16.78 0.42 -22.92
N LEU A 184 -15.76 1.28 -22.86
CA LEU A 184 -15.63 2.29 -21.82
C LEU A 184 -16.56 3.48 -22.10
N LEU A 185 -16.61 3.96 -23.35
CA LEU A 185 -17.45 5.10 -23.78
C LEU A 185 -18.93 4.89 -23.47
N SER A 186 -19.46 3.67 -23.68
CA SER A 186 -20.85 3.32 -23.39
C SER A 186 -21.22 3.40 -21.90
N THR A 187 -20.24 3.57 -21.00
CA THR A 187 -20.48 3.69 -19.55
C THR A 187 -20.41 5.13 -19.04
N PHE A 188 -20.16 6.10 -19.91
CA PHE A 188 -20.13 7.51 -19.54
C PHE A 188 -21.54 8.08 -19.40
N LEU A 189 -21.73 8.89 -18.36
CA LEU A 189 -22.94 9.66 -18.14
C LEU A 189 -22.62 11.04 -17.57
N LYS A 190 -23.65 11.89 -17.50
CA LYS A 190 -23.61 13.16 -16.78
C LYS A 190 -24.41 13.06 -15.49
N GLN A 191 -23.86 13.55 -14.40
CA GLN A 191 -24.60 13.81 -13.16
C GLN A 191 -24.44 15.28 -12.80
N GLY A 192 -25.52 16.05 -13.00
CA GLY A 192 -25.43 17.51 -12.97
C GLY A 192 -24.39 18.03 -13.97
N ASN A 193 -23.43 18.82 -13.49
CA ASN A 193 -22.34 19.37 -14.31
C ASN A 193 -21.13 18.42 -14.44
N ASN A 194 -21.14 17.28 -13.74
CA ASN A 194 -20.01 16.37 -13.65
C ASN A 194 -20.07 15.30 -14.74
N THR A 195 -18.90 15.00 -15.31
CA THR A 195 -18.68 13.86 -16.21
C THR A 195 -18.34 12.65 -15.36
N CYS A 196 -19.07 11.57 -15.55
CA CYS A 196 -18.92 10.35 -14.76
C CYS A 196 -18.80 9.12 -15.65
N PHE A 197 -18.27 8.03 -15.11
CA PHE A 197 -18.39 6.71 -15.71
C PHE A 197 -18.52 5.63 -14.64
N TYR A 198 -19.25 4.56 -14.94
CA TYR A 198 -19.40 3.42 -14.03
C TYR A 198 -18.62 2.18 -14.46
N GLY A 199 -18.03 2.17 -15.66
CA GLY A 199 -17.19 1.08 -16.16
C GLY A 199 -17.89 -0.28 -16.23
N LYS A 200 -17.12 -1.37 -16.28
CA LYS A 200 -17.64 -2.75 -16.30
C LYS A 200 -16.85 -3.63 -15.34
N CYS A 201 -17.52 -4.08 -14.28
CA CYS A 201 -17.02 -4.95 -13.22
C CYS A 201 -18.20 -5.61 -12.49
N TYR A 202 -17.95 -6.56 -11.57
CA TYR A 202 -19.03 -7.30 -10.90
C TYR A 202 -20.02 -6.38 -10.15
N TYR A 203 -19.51 -5.38 -9.42
CA TYR A 203 -20.33 -4.40 -8.68
C TYR A 203 -20.58 -3.08 -9.43
N CYS A 204 -20.13 -2.95 -10.68
CA CYS A 204 -20.31 -1.70 -11.43
C CYS A 204 -21.77 -1.55 -11.87
N ARG A 205 -22.38 -0.42 -11.55
CA ARG A 205 -23.77 -0.08 -11.87
C ARG A 205 -23.87 1.38 -12.28
N GLU A 206 -24.80 1.71 -13.18
CA GLU A 206 -25.05 3.10 -13.61
C GLU A 206 -25.45 4.02 -12.46
N THR A 207 -26.06 3.47 -11.40
CA THR A 207 -26.43 4.17 -10.17
C THR A 207 -25.25 4.53 -9.27
N GLU A 208 -24.08 3.93 -9.48
CA GLU A 208 -22.90 4.08 -8.61
C GLU A 208 -21.64 4.47 -9.40
N PRO A 209 -21.67 5.54 -10.23
CA PRO A 209 -20.52 5.91 -11.03
C PRO A 209 -19.41 6.58 -10.20
N ALA A 210 -18.22 6.69 -10.78
CA ALA A 210 -17.22 7.65 -10.34
C ALA A 210 -17.38 8.95 -11.13
N CYS A 211 -17.42 10.09 -10.45
CA CYS A 211 -17.62 11.40 -11.05
C CYS A 211 -16.40 12.30 -10.89
N ALA A 212 -16.06 13.01 -11.97
CA ALA A 212 -15.08 14.09 -11.97
C ALA A 212 -15.64 15.34 -11.26
N ASP A 213 -14.76 16.25 -10.86
CA ASP A 213 -15.17 17.65 -10.65
C ASP A 213 -15.24 18.33 -12.03
N ARG A 214 -16.46 18.53 -12.52
CA ARG A 214 -16.80 18.89 -13.90
C ARG A 214 -16.25 17.89 -14.91
N GLU A 215 -14.97 18.01 -15.25
CA GLU A 215 -14.29 17.18 -16.26
C GLU A 215 -12.98 16.58 -15.74
N VAL A 216 -12.44 17.10 -14.63
CA VAL A 216 -11.15 16.67 -14.08
C VAL A 216 -11.39 15.65 -12.98
N MET A 217 -10.89 14.44 -13.19
CA MET A 217 -10.99 13.33 -12.25
C MET A 217 -9.64 13.08 -11.57
N GLU A 218 -9.64 13.08 -10.25
CA GLU A 218 -8.54 12.60 -9.44
C GLU A 218 -8.57 11.07 -9.37
N GLY A 219 -7.41 10.42 -9.42
CA GLY A 219 -7.29 8.98 -9.19
C GLY A 219 -5.85 8.54 -8.94
N SER A 220 -5.67 7.24 -8.73
CA SER A 220 -4.35 6.62 -8.64
C SER A 220 -4.02 5.89 -9.93
N VAL A 221 -2.73 5.90 -10.27
CA VAL A 221 -2.15 5.22 -11.42
C VAL A 221 -1.16 4.19 -10.89
N THR A 222 -1.45 2.91 -11.07
CA THR A 222 -0.59 1.79 -10.68
C THR A 222 0.11 1.22 -11.91
N LEU A 223 1.44 1.10 -11.85
CA LEU A 223 2.23 0.57 -12.94
C LEU A 223 1.92 -0.93 -13.17
N TRP A 224 1.68 -1.33 -14.41
CA TRP A 224 1.52 -2.74 -14.74
C TRP A 224 2.87 -3.45 -14.68
N LEU A 225 2.92 -4.61 -14.01
CA LEU A 225 4.12 -5.45 -13.95
C LEU A 225 4.47 -6.00 -15.34
N PRO A 226 5.74 -6.21 -15.66
CA PRO A 226 6.15 -6.60 -17.01
C PRO A 226 5.69 -8.03 -17.34
N ASP A 227 5.38 -8.27 -18.62
CA ASP A 227 4.77 -9.54 -19.08
C ASP A 227 5.69 -10.77 -18.87
N VAL A 228 7.00 -10.57 -18.69
CA VAL A 228 7.97 -11.63 -18.35
C VAL A 228 7.78 -12.20 -16.94
N TRP A 229 7.02 -11.51 -16.09
CA TRP A 229 6.69 -11.91 -14.73
C TRP A 229 5.19 -12.18 -14.59
N PRO A 230 4.67 -13.26 -15.20
CA PRO A 230 3.25 -13.59 -15.12
C PRO A 230 2.84 -13.93 -13.68
N LEU A 231 1.65 -13.48 -13.29
CA LEU A 231 1.14 -13.65 -11.93
C LEU A 231 0.38 -14.98 -11.77
N GLN A 232 0.63 -15.68 -10.68
CA GLN A 232 -0.14 -16.81 -10.20
C GLN A 232 -1.05 -16.35 -9.06
N LYS A 233 -2.34 -16.66 -9.16
CA LYS A 233 -3.31 -16.34 -8.11
C LYS A 233 -3.49 -17.51 -7.15
N HIS A 234 -3.43 -17.23 -5.86
CA HIS A 234 -3.59 -18.18 -4.77
C HIS A 234 -4.75 -17.77 -3.86
N ARG A 235 -5.46 -18.75 -3.29
CA ARG A 235 -6.45 -18.47 -2.25
C ARG A 235 -5.73 -18.24 -0.92
N HIS A 236 -6.07 -17.14 -0.24
CA HIS A 236 -5.49 -16.84 1.07
C HIS A 236 -6.01 -17.82 2.14
N PRO A 237 -5.16 -18.49 2.94
CA PRO A 237 -5.62 -19.43 3.96
C PRO A 237 -6.52 -18.77 5.02
N TRP A 238 -6.17 -17.53 5.39
CA TRP A 238 -6.98 -16.68 6.27
C TRP A 238 -8.04 -15.84 5.52
N GLY A 239 -8.46 -16.25 4.33
CA GLY A 239 -9.53 -15.56 3.60
C GLY A 239 -10.87 -15.63 4.37
N ARG A 240 -11.59 -14.51 4.42
CA ARG A 240 -12.94 -14.44 5.00
C ARG A 240 -13.96 -15.18 4.12
N THR A 241 -15.15 -15.45 4.67
CA THR A 241 -16.23 -16.13 3.95
C THR A 241 -17.09 -15.20 3.10
N TYR A 242 -17.12 -13.90 3.43
CA TYR A 242 -17.98 -12.88 2.82
C TYR A 242 -19.48 -13.25 2.86
N ARG A 243 -19.88 -14.02 3.89
CA ARG A 243 -21.25 -14.46 4.09
C ARG A 243 -21.66 -14.18 5.53
N GLU A 244 -22.73 -13.43 5.67
CA GLU A 244 -23.33 -13.12 6.97
C GLU A 244 -23.63 -14.42 7.75
N GLY A 245 -23.27 -14.42 9.03
CA GLY A 245 -23.47 -15.57 9.93
C GLY A 245 -22.60 -16.80 9.66
N LYS A 246 -21.66 -16.75 8.71
CA LYS A 246 -20.76 -17.88 8.41
C LYS A 246 -19.32 -17.54 8.74
N LEU A 247 -18.79 -18.17 9.79
CA LEU A 247 -17.38 -18.06 10.16
C LEU A 247 -16.47 -18.87 9.24
N ALA A 248 -15.28 -18.35 8.98
CA ALA A 248 -14.17 -19.09 8.39
C ALA A 248 -13.53 -19.99 9.45
N ARG A 249 -12.88 -21.09 9.03
CA ARG A 249 -12.29 -22.05 9.97
C ARG A 249 -11.28 -21.38 10.92
N TRP A 250 -10.45 -20.49 10.40
CA TRP A 250 -9.44 -19.78 11.19
C TRP A 250 -10.03 -18.85 12.25
N GLU A 251 -11.32 -18.49 12.17
CA GLU A 251 -11.98 -17.61 13.15
C GLU A 251 -12.39 -18.35 14.43
N TYR A 252 -12.51 -19.69 14.40
CA TYR A 252 -12.92 -20.49 15.58
C TYR A 252 -11.98 -21.64 15.93
N ASP A 253 -11.03 -22.00 15.06
CA ASP A 253 -10.02 -23.04 15.31
C ASP A 253 -8.70 -22.37 15.73
N GLU A 254 -8.40 -22.35 17.04
CA GLU A 254 -7.16 -21.77 17.57
C GLU A 254 -5.90 -22.50 17.06
N SER A 255 -6.04 -23.77 16.65
CA SER A 255 -4.95 -24.59 16.09
C SER A 255 -4.87 -24.54 14.56
N TYR A 256 -5.60 -23.62 13.93
CA TYR A 256 -5.72 -23.57 12.47
C TYR A 256 -4.36 -23.53 11.75
N CYS A 257 -3.40 -22.74 12.26
CA CYS A 257 -2.08 -22.63 11.63
C CYS A 257 -1.29 -23.95 11.64
N ASP A 258 -1.53 -24.87 12.58
CA ASP A 258 -0.85 -26.18 12.59
C ASP A 258 -1.23 -27.04 11.40
N ALA A 259 -2.45 -26.86 10.87
CA ALA A 259 -2.88 -27.48 9.62
C ALA A 259 -2.28 -26.76 8.41
N VAL A 260 -2.19 -25.43 8.44
CA VAL A 260 -1.60 -24.64 7.36
C VAL A 260 -0.12 -24.98 7.17
N LYS A 261 0.66 -25.07 8.27
CA LYS A 261 2.09 -25.45 8.28
C LYS A 261 2.39 -26.84 7.69
N LYS A 262 1.36 -27.67 7.45
CA LYS A 262 1.48 -29.02 6.87
C LYS A 262 0.92 -29.10 5.44
N THR A 263 0.48 -27.97 4.89
CA THR A 263 -0.20 -27.91 3.59
C THR A 263 0.67 -27.18 2.58
N PRO A 264 1.04 -27.79 1.44
CA PRO A 264 1.70 -27.07 0.36
C PRO A 264 0.89 -25.87 -0.14
N PRO A 265 1.54 -24.73 -0.47
CA PRO A 265 2.99 -24.47 -0.44
C PRO A 265 3.50 -23.86 0.89
N TYR A 266 2.76 -24.00 1.99
CA TYR A 266 3.07 -23.35 3.28
C TYR A 266 3.92 -24.21 4.22
N ASP A 267 4.14 -25.47 3.86
CA ASP A 267 4.91 -26.47 4.60
C ASP A 267 6.43 -26.36 4.37
N ALA A 268 6.87 -25.58 3.37
CA ALA A 268 8.26 -25.32 3.07
C ALA A 268 8.47 -23.93 2.44
N GLY A 269 9.72 -23.47 2.42
CA GLY A 269 10.09 -22.21 1.78
C GLY A 269 9.60 -20.95 2.50
N PRO A 270 9.59 -19.79 1.83
CA PRO A 270 9.31 -18.50 2.46
C PRO A 270 7.82 -18.17 2.56
N ARG A 271 6.93 -18.95 1.91
CA ARG A 271 5.56 -18.52 1.64
C ARG A 271 4.73 -18.21 2.88
N LEU A 272 4.89 -18.99 3.97
CA LEU A 272 4.17 -18.72 5.22
C LEU A 272 4.67 -17.43 5.90
N LEU A 273 5.98 -17.19 5.88
CA LEU A 273 6.55 -15.94 6.39
C LEU A 273 6.11 -14.74 5.54
N ASP A 274 6.03 -14.90 4.22
CA ASP A 274 5.52 -13.85 3.33
C ASP A 274 4.06 -13.51 3.63
N ILE A 275 3.23 -14.50 4.01
CA ILE A 275 1.86 -14.25 4.49
C ILE A 275 1.86 -13.47 5.80
N ILE A 276 2.75 -13.79 6.74
CA ILE A 276 2.84 -13.09 8.03
C ILE A 276 3.28 -11.64 7.82
N ASP A 277 4.31 -11.38 7.01
CA ASP A 277 4.73 -10.04 6.62
C ASP A 277 3.57 -9.24 6.01
N THR A 278 2.84 -9.89 5.10
CA THR A 278 1.67 -9.28 4.43
C THR A 278 0.55 -8.99 5.42
N ALA A 279 0.33 -9.85 6.41
CA ALA A 279 -0.67 -9.62 7.46
C ALA A 279 -0.30 -8.42 8.34
N ILE A 280 0.98 -8.25 8.66
CA ILE A 280 1.47 -7.06 9.38
C ILE A 280 1.23 -5.80 8.53
N PHE A 281 1.59 -5.84 7.25
CA PHE A 281 1.34 -4.76 6.31
C PHE A 281 -0.15 -4.40 6.22
N ASP A 282 -1.01 -5.41 5.99
CA ASP A 282 -2.46 -5.24 5.89
C ASP A 282 -3.07 -4.71 7.17
N TYR A 283 -2.56 -5.11 8.34
CA TYR A 283 -3.04 -4.60 9.62
C TYR A 283 -2.74 -3.10 9.77
N LEU A 284 -1.51 -2.68 9.44
CA LEU A 284 -1.09 -1.28 9.53
C LEU A 284 -1.94 -0.35 8.64
N ILE A 285 -2.42 -0.86 7.51
CA ILE A 285 -3.26 -0.10 6.59
C ILE A 285 -4.76 -0.39 6.78
N GLY A 286 -5.15 -1.33 7.64
CA GLY A 286 -6.54 -1.75 7.83
C GLY A 286 -7.16 -2.43 6.61
N ASN A 287 -6.39 -3.23 5.86
CA ASN A 287 -6.89 -4.01 4.72
C ASN A 287 -7.42 -5.39 5.16
N ALA A 288 -8.72 -5.48 5.41
CA ALA A 288 -9.35 -6.74 5.79
C ALA A 288 -9.87 -7.57 4.59
N ASP A 289 -9.53 -7.18 3.35
CA ASP A 289 -10.08 -7.75 2.11
C ASP A 289 -9.08 -8.58 1.31
N ARG A 290 -7.93 -8.99 1.89
CA ARG A 290 -6.96 -9.86 1.19
C ARG A 290 -7.39 -11.34 1.18
N HIS A 291 -8.35 -11.65 0.32
CA HIS A 291 -8.90 -13.02 0.20
C HIS A 291 -8.22 -13.89 -0.85
N HIS A 292 -7.47 -13.28 -1.76
CA HIS A 292 -6.47 -13.94 -2.60
C HIS A 292 -5.17 -13.16 -2.51
N TYR A 293 -4.11 -13.79 -2.97
CA TYR A 293 -2.85 -13.11 -3.21
C TYR A 293 -2.22 -13.61 -4.50
N GLU A 294 -1.30 -12.82 -5.03
CA GLU A 294 -0.55 -13.14 -6.21
C GLU A 294 0.93 -13.37 -5.89
N SER A 295 1.56 -14.25 -6.67
CA SER A 295 3.02 -14.42 -6.74
C SER A 295 3.43 -14.49 -8.20
N PHE A 296 4.72 -14.41 -8.52
CA PHE A 296 5.17 -14.77 -9.87
C PHE A 296 5.04 -16.29 -10.11
N GLN A 297 4.78 -16.67 -11.36
CA GLN A 297 4.77 -18.09 -11.78
C GLN A 297 6.19 -18.63 -11.93
N ASP A 298 6.33 -19.96 -11.85
CA ASP A 298 7.50 -20.73 -12.30
C ASP A 298 8.87 -20.38 -11.68
N ASP A 299 8.90 -19.96 -10.42
CA ASP A 299 10.16 -19.66 -9.71
C ASP A 299 10.50 -20.65 -8.58
N GLU A 300 10.06 -21.90 -8.73
CA GLU A 300 10.32 -22.99 -7.79
C GLU A 300 9.83 -22.71 -6.34
N GLY A 301 8.87 -21.78 -6.19
CA GLY A 301 8.31 -21.41 -4.89
C GLY A 301 9.14 -20.37 -4.13
N ALA A 302 10.12 -19.75 -4.78
CA ALA A 302 10.87 -18.62 -4.21
C ALA A 302 10.04 -17.33 -4.18
N SER A 303 8.97 -17.24 -4.96
CA SER A 303 8.28 -15.98 -5.22
C SER A 303 7.67 -15.42 -3.97
N MET A 304 7.94 -14.14 -3.75
CA MET A 304 7.25 -13.37 -2.74
C MET A 304 5.77 -13.18 -3.08
N LEU A 305 5.03 -12.82 -2.04
CA LEU A 305 3.66 -12.36 -2.13
C LEU A 305 3.67 -10.92 -2.65
N ILE A 306 3.07 -10.68 -3.82
CA ILE A 306 3.00 -9.34 -4.42
C ILE A 306 1.83 -8.57 -3.77
N LEU A 307 2.10 -7.36 -3.28
CA LEU A 307 1.11 -6.52 -2.60
C LEU A 307 0.26 -5.77 -3.62
N LEU A 308 -0.63 -6.50 -4.31
CA LEU A 308 -1.61 -5.96 -5.25
C LEU A 308 -2.93 -5.61 -4.56
N ASP A 309 -3.68 -4.70 -5.21
CA ASP A 309 -5.05 -4.29 -4.86
C ASP A 309 -5.22 -3.84 -3.39
N ASN A 310 -4.45 -2.82 -2.96
CA ASN A 310 -4.48 -2.30 -1.58
C ASN A 310 -5.52 -1.18 -1.39
N ALA A 311 -6.43 -0.96 -2.34
CA ALA A 311 -7.42 0.13 -2.31
C ALA A 311 -8.51 -0.03 -1.23
N LYS A 312 -8.65 -1.22 -0.64
CA LYS A 312 -9.59 -1.52 0.46
C LYS A 312 -9.03 -1.20 1.84
N SER A 313 -7.99 -0.37 1.90
CA SER A 313 -7.27 0.05 3.11
C SER A 313 -7.63 1.48 3.52
N PHE A 314 -7.18 1.94 4.70
CA PHE A 314 -7.38 3.30 5.23
C PHE A 314 -8.85 3.75 5.22
N GLY A 315 -9.77 2.82 5.54
CA GLY A 315 -11.21 3.08 5.53
C GLY A 315 -11.71 3.74 6.81
N ASN A 316 -11.14 3.38 7.95
CA ASN A 316 -11.57 3.88 9.25
C ASN A 316 -10.35 4.14 10.16
N PRO A 317 -10.04 5.40 10.50
CA PRO A 317 -8.87 5.74 11.32
C PRO A 317 -9.08 5.50 12.82
N SER A 318 -10.29 5.11 13.25
CA SER A 318 -10.64 4.90 14.67
C SER A 318 -10.75 3.42 15.06
N MET A 319 -10.47 2.50 14.13
CA MET A 319 -10.69 1.06 14.30
C MET A 319 -9.47 0.26 13.83
N ASP A 320 -8.94 -0.56 14.72
CA ASP A 320 -7.87 -1.51 14.42
C ASP A 320 -8.45 -2.93 14.28
N GLU A 321 -8.49 -3.47 13.06
CA GLU A 321 -9.06 -4.79 12.79
C GLU A 321 -8.07 -5.91 13.13
N ARG A 322 -8.03 -6.29 14.41
CA ARG A 322 -7.08 -7.28 14.95
C ARG A 322 -7.14 -8.63 14.24
N SER A 323 -8.28 -9.03 13.66
CA SER A 323 -8.37 -10.32 12.97
C SER A 323 -7.49 -10.41 11.72
N ILE A 324 -7.01 -9.28 11.17
CA ILE A 324 -6.00 -9.27 10.09
C ILE A 324 -4.69 -9.94 10.55
N LEU A 325 -4.31 -9.79 11.82
CA LEU A 325 -3.10 -10.39 12.39
C LEU A 325 -3.24 -11.89 12.72
N ALA A 326 -4.32 -12.55 12.32
CA ALA A 326 -4.52 -13.98 12.55
C ALA A 326 -3.36 -14.87 12.11
N PRO A 327 -2.73 -14.66 10.93
CA PRO A 327 -1.53 -15.41 10.56
C PRO A 327 -0.40 -15.25 11.58
N LEU A 328 -0.15 -14.04 12.07
CA LEU A 328 0.93 -13.77 13.03
C LEU A 328 0.67 -14.46 14.38
N TYR A 329 -0.49 -14.23 15.01
CA TYR A 329 -0.75 -14.72 16.36
C TYR A 329 -1.12 -16.21 16.41
N GLN A 330 -1.58 -16.82 15.32
CA GLN A 330 -1.82 -18.27 15.28
C GLN A 330 -0.56 -19.05 14.92
N CYS A 331 0.32 -18.50 14.08
CA CYS A 331 1.53 -19.20 13.66
C CYS A 331 2.72 -18.96 14.60
N CYS A 332 2.78 -17.80 15.27
CA CYS A 332 3.83 -17.40 16.21
C CYS A 332 5.25 -17.56 15.63
N MET A 333 5.48 -16.99 14.45
CA MET A 333 6.76 -17.02 13.72
C MET A 333 7.22 -15.63 13.33
#